data_AF-A0A351MNY7-F1
#
_entry.id   AF-A0A351MNY7-F1
#
_cell.length_a   1.000
_cell.length_b   1.000
_cell.length_c   1.000
_cell.angle_alpha   90.00
_cell.angle_beta   90.00
_cell.angle_gamma   90.00
#
_symmetry.space_group_name_H-M   'P 1'
#
loop_
_entity.id
_entity.type
_entity.pdbx_description
1 polymer ?
#
loop_
_entity_poly.entity_id
_entity_poly.type
_entity_poly.pdbx_seq_one_letter_code
_entity_poly.pdbx_strand_id
1 'polypeptide(L)'
;MCMTCHHTYAQLWASVEHSELMSEPPVPANLRGCEGCHGPGELHVGPDRKAIVAWADLEVQERATICLPCHEDLGIEEGLWFDRDHSELLGCTECHEVHRPVERTQLLKTEVGKDCSPCHDDLDERAAQGLHHPLYEGSLACSMCHQFHGTEQRNLLRRSQSALCIGCHGRNVPQPENHARKDFRLGHGDDARGKEDTCYTCHDQQEFCNQCHAIDYPHAEEYVMEHGTEAAEFSYTCLNCHQPDYCGMCHDPLPEPFDAIAAQMAADAEDDDL
;
A
#
# COMPACT_ATOMS: atom_id res chain seq x y z
N MET A 1 14.74 -37.93 13.94
CA MET A 1 16.21 -37.97 14.11
C MET A 1 16.76 -36.66 14.65
N CYS A 2 16.41 -35.50 14.08
CA CYS A 2 16.92 -34.17 14.48
C CYS A 2 16.85 -33.89 16.00
N MET A 3 15.75 -34.29 16.65
CA MET A 3 15.49 -34.06 18.08
C MET A 3 16.47 -34.76 19.04
N THR A 4 17.22 -35.79 18.59
CA THR A 4 18.21 -36.46 19.45
C THR A 4 19.47 -35.63 19.64
N CYS A 5 19.78 -34.74 18.69
CA CYS A 5 20.94 -33.84 18.73
C CYS A 5 20.53 -32.39 19.04
N HIS A 6 19.37 -31.95 18.55
CA HIS A 6 18.82 -30.59 18.73
C HIS A 6 17.66 -30.56 19.73
N HIS A 7 17.86 -31.20 20.89
CA HIS A 7 16.79 -31.46 21.86
C HIS A 7 16.07 -30.19 22.33
N THR A 8 16.81 -29.13 22.67
CA THR A 8 16.24 -27.87 23.17
C THR A 8 15.34 -27.20 22.13
N TYR A 9 15.80 -27.09 20.88
CA TYR A 9 15.00 -26.50 19.79
C TYR A 9 13.78 -27.36 19.48
N ALA A 10 13.93 -28.68 19.47
CA ALA A 10 12.82 -29.60 19.26
C ALA A 10 11.73 -29.47 20.31
N GLN A 11 12.10 -29.29 21.58
CA GLN A 11 11.13 -29.09 22.66
C GLN A 11 10.39 -27.76 22.55
N LEU A 12 11.10 -26.69 22.21
CA LEU A 12 10.48 -25.38 22.00
C LEU A 12 9.56 -25.38 20.79
N TRP A 13 10.01 -25.96 19.67
CA TRP A 13 9.20 -26.07 18.47
C TRP A 13 7.95 -26.92 18.70
N ALA A 14 8.06 -28.03 19.44
CA ALA A 14 6.91 -28.86 19.82
C ALA A 14 5.82 -28.12 20.63
N SER A 15 6.09 -26.90 21.10
CA SER A 15 5.12 -26.06 21.79
C SER A 15 4.48 -24.97 20.91
N VAL A 16 4.85 -24.87 19.63
CA VAL A 16 4.20 -23.97 18.66
C VAL A 16 3.21 -24.71 17.77
N GLU A 17 2.15 -24.04 17.33
CA GLU A 17 1.12 -24.60 16.44
C GLU A 17 1.70 -25.15 15.12
N HIS A 18 2.81 -24.58 14.63
CA HIS A 18 3.51 -25.11 13.46
C HIS A 18 3.92 -26.57 13.63
N SER A 19 4.27 -27.00 14.85
CA SER A 19 4.67 -28.38 15.08
C SER A 19 3.55 -29.39 14.93
N GLU A 20 2.33 -29.00 15.32
CA GLU A 20 1.14 -29.81 15.16
C GLU A 20 0.71 -29.84 13.69
N LEU A 21 0.58 -28.67 13.07
CA LEU A 21 0.04 -28.52 11.72
C LEU A 21 0.97 -29.09 10.62
N MET A 22 2.29 -29.01 10.81
CA MET A 22 3.26 -29.54 9.84
C MET A 22 3.52 -31.04 9.97
N SER A 23 2.91 -31.74 10.93
CA SER A 23 3.18 -33.15 11.16
C SER A 23 2.21 -34.08 10.42
N GLU A 24 1.09 -33.56 9.92
CA GLU A 24 -0.02 -34.36 9.39
C GLU A 24 -0.54 -33.79 8.04
N PRO A 25 -1.38 -34.53 7.28
CA PRO A 25 -2.06 -33.98 6.10
C PRO A 25 -2.81 -32.68 6.43
N PRO A 26 -2.86 -31.69 5.51
CA PRO A 26 -2.52 -31.78 4.09
C PRO A 26 -1.05 -31.57 3.73
N VAL A 27 -0.16 -31.29 4.69
CA VAL A 27 1.26 -31.02 4.39
C VAL A 27 1.90 -32.25 3.71
N PRO A 28 2.53 -32.09 2.52
CA PRO A 28 3.21 -33.18 1.82
C PRO A 28 4.26 -33.83 2.70
N ALA A 29 4.41 -35.16 2.64
CA ALA A 29 5.28 -35.91 3.55
C ALA A 29 6.75 -35.41 3.53
N ASN A 30 7.25 -34.96 2.38
CA ASN A 30 8.59 -34.39 2.22
C ASN A 30 8.73 -32.96 2.76
N LEU A 31 7.64 -32.32 3.17
CA LEU A 31 7.61 -30.99 3.76
C LEU A 31 7.18 -31.01 5.24
N ARG A 32 7.15 -32.19 5.87
CA ARG A 32 6.72 -32.34 7.27
C ARG A 32 7.84 -32.15 8.26
N GLY A 33 7.46 -31.68 9.44
CA GLY A 33 8.38 -31.50 10.55
C GLY A 33 9.55 -30.57 10.20
N CYS A 34 10.71 -30.85 10.77
CA CYS A 34 11.90 -30.01 10.61
C CYS A 34 12.36 -29.91 9.14
N GLU A 35 12.18 -30.99 8.36
CA GLU A 35 12.70 -31.08 7.00
C GLU A 35 11.92 -30.19 6.02
N GLY A 36 10.69 -29.78 6.37
CA GLY A 36 9.91 -28.84 5.56
C GLY A 36 10.55 -27.46 5.42
N CYS A 37 11.29 -27.02 6.43
CA CYS A 37 12.01 -25.73 6.37
C CYS A 37 13.53 -25.90 6.28
N HIS A 38 14.06 -27.00 6.83
CA HIS A 38 15.50 -27.23 6.89
C HIS A 38 16.03 -28.19 5.81
N GLY A 39 15.16 -28.79 4.99
CA GLY A 39 15.57 -29.77 3.98
C GLY A 39 15.94 -31.14 4.58
N PRO A 40 16.54 -32.04 3.78
CA PRO A 40 16.69 -33.46 4.13
C PRO A 40 17.71 -33.68 5.25
N GLY A 41 17.23 -34.08 6.44
CA GLY A 41 18.07 -34.33 7.60
C GLY A 41 18.97 -35.56 7.46
N GLU A 42 18.65 -36.49 6.55
CA GLU A 42 19.51 -37.65 6.26
C GLU A 42 20.89 -37.27 5.73
N LEU A 43 20.97 -36.23 4.89
CA LEU A 43 22.23 -35.77 4.32
C LEU A 43 23.07 -35.06 5.39
N HIS A 44 22.41 -34.24 6.20
CA HIS A 44 23.00 -33.55 7.34
C HIS A 44 23.62 -34.49 8.39
N VAL A 45 22.96 -35.61 8.71
CA VAL A 45 23.49 -36.62 9.64
C VAL A 45 24.54 -37.51 8.97
N GLY A 46 24.56 -37.55 7.65
CA GLY A 46 25.47 -38.34 6.83
C GLY A 46 26.79 -37.63 6.47
N PRO A 47 27.28 -37.77 5.22
CA PRO A 47 28.62 -37.36 4.83
C PRO A 47 28.80 -35.84 4.73
N ASP A 48 27.71 -35.07 4.56
CA ASP A 48 27.76 -33.63 4.42
C ASP A 48 26.88 -32.94 5.48
N ARG A 49 27.53 -32.53 6.57
CA ARG A 49 26.86 -31.79 7.65
C ARG A 49 26.31 -30.43 7.23
N LYS A 50 26.73 -29.90 6.07
CA LYS A 50 26.22 -28.63 5.52
C LYS A 50 25.02 -28.84 4.59
N ALA A 51 24.65 -30.08 4.28
CA ALA A 51 23.46 -30.40 3.47
C ALA A 51 22.18 -30.24 4.29
N ILE A 52 21.96 -29.03 4.81
CA ILE A 52 20.78 -28.56 5.53
C ILE A 52 20.57 -27.10 5.14
N VAL A 53 19.32 -26.66 5.08
CA VAL A 53 19.00 -25.24 4.87
C VAL A 53 19.34 -24.48 6.16
N ALA A 54 20.42 -23.72 6.09
CA ALA A 54 20.87 -22.82 7.13
C ALA A 54 20.41 -21.40 6.79
N TRP A 55 19.47 -20.86 7.59
CA TRP A 55 18.84 -19.56 7.33
C TRP A 55 19.82 -18.39 7.24
N ALA A 56 20.95 -18.49 7.94
CA ALA A 56 22.02 -17.50 7.91
C ALA A 56 22.77 -17.44 6.56
N ASP A 57 22.72 -18.52 5.78
CA ASP A 57 23.39 -18.63 4.48
C ASP A 57 22.45 -18.28 3.31
N LEU A 58 21.18 -17.98 3.61
CA LEU A 58 20.18 -17.60 2.61
C LEU A 58 20.08 -16.09 2.46
N GLU A 59 19.93 -15.66 1.21
CA GLU A 59 19.46 -14.33 0.87
C GLU A 59 18.02 -14.12 1.38
N VAL A 60 17.63 -12.87 1.60
CA VAL A 60 16.32 -12.53 2.19
C VAL A 60 15.16 -13.11 1.40
N GLN A 61 15.20 -12.99 0.07
CA GLN A 61 14.13 -13.51 -0.80
C GLN A 61 14.08 -15.04 -0.80
N GLU A 62 15.24 -15.71 -0.67
CA GLU A 62 15.31 -17.18 -0.58
C GLU A 62 14.67 -17.70 0.72
N ARG A 63 14.66 -16.90 1.80
CA ARG A 63 13.96 -17.28 3.03
C ARG A 63 12.44 -17.33 2.82
N ALA A 64 11.89 -16.44 2.02
CA ALA A 64 10.45 -16.39 1.76
C ALA A 64 9.96 -17.60 0.95
N THR A 65 10.76 -18.11 0.01
CA THR A 65 10.40 -19.27 -0.82
C THR A 65 10.29 -20.58 -0.04
N ILE A 66 10.77 -20.62 1.21
CA ILE A 66 10.59 -21.75 2.13
C ILE A 66 9.19 -21.74 2.75
N CYS A 67 8.63 -20.55 2.98
CA CYS A 67 7.36 -20.36 3.67
C CYS A 67 6.17 -20.36 2.72
N LEU A 68 6.30 -19.67 1.58
CA LEU A 68 5.22 -19.44 0.63
C LEU A 68 4.54 -20.72 0.09
N PRO A 69 5.25 -21.84 -0.18
CA PRO A 69 4.60 -23.07 -0.64
C PRO A 69 3.50 -23.62 0.29
N CYS A 70 3.49 -23.23 1.56
CA CYS A 70 2.46 -23.59 2.53
C CYS A 70 1.56 -22.41 2.92
N HIS A 71 1.97 -21.17 2.66
CA HIS A 71 1.32 -19.96 3.18
C HIS A 71 0.75 -19.02 2.11
N GLU A 72 0.82 -19.38 0.83
CA GLU A 72 0.09 -18.71 -0.26
C GLU A 72 -1.41 -18.56 0.08
N ASP A 73 -2.04 -19.60 0.64
CA ASP A 73 -3.46 -19.61 1.01
C ASP A 73 -3.81 -18.72 2.22
N LEU A 74 -2.82 -18.12 2.89
CA LEU A 74 -3.06 -17.13 3.96
C LEU A 74 -3.39 -15.72 3.42
N GLY A 75 -3.62 -15.60 2.12
CA GLY A 75 -3.83 -14.31 1.45
C GLY A 75 -2.53 -13.53 1.26
N ILE A 76 -1.40 -14.25 1.21
CA ILE A 76 -0.10 -13.70 0.84
C ILE A 76 0.11 -14.10 -0.63
N GLU A 77 -0.19 -13.17 -1.54
CA GLU A 77 0.08 -13.39 -2.95
C GLU A 77 1.58 -13.27 -3.19
N GLU A 78 2.23 -14.36 -3.62
CA GLU A 78 3.68 -14.41 -3.86
C GLU A 78 4.16 -13.24 -4.75
N GLY A 79 3.42 -12.96 -5.83
CA GLY A 79 3.72 -11.85 -6.72
C GLY A 79 3.67 -10.49 -6.03
N LEU A 80 2.73 -10.28 -5.11
CA LEU A 80 2.64 -9.04 -4.33
C LEU A 80 3.64 -8.98 -3.19
N TRP A 81 4.07 -10.11 -2.63
CA TRP A 81 5.13 -10.10 -1.62
C TRP A 81 6.45 -9.64 -2.25
N PHE A 82 6.89 -10.31 -3.32
CA PHE A 82 8.20 -10.06 -3.94
C PHE A 82 8.30 -8.74 -4.72
N ASP A 83 7.17 -8.11 -5.05
CA ASP A 83 7.13 -6.81 -5.76
C ASP A 83 7.13 -5.61 -4.80
N ARG A 84 7.29 -5.82 -3.48
CA ARG A 84 7.14 -4.76 -2.48
C ARG A 84 8.31 -4.66 -1.52
N ASP A 85 8.49 -3.45 -1.00
CA ASP A 85 9.67 -2.96 -0.28
C ASP A 85 10.12 -3.84 0.89
N HIS A 86 9.18 -4.43 1.66
CA HIS A 86 9.57 -5.31 2.78
C HIS A 86 10.30 -6.56 2.32
N SER A 87 9.97 -7.15 1.17
CA SER A 87 10.60 -8.39 0.68
C SER A 87 12.04 -8.20 0.22
N GLU A 88 12.45 -6.96 -0.07
CA GLU A 88 13.82 -6.63 -0.44
C GLU A 88 14.77 -6.67 0.76
N LEU A 89 14.25 -6.36 1.96
CA LEU A 89 15.05 -6.16 3.17
C LEU A 89 14.76 -7.19 4.28
N LEU A 90 13.56 -7.78 4.28
CA LEU A 90 13.06 -8.63 5.36
C LEU A 90 12.49 -9.95 4.82
N GLY A 91 12.80 -11.03 5.52
CA GLY A 91 12.11 -12.32 5.37
C GLY A 91 10.95 -12.44 6.37
N CYS A 92 10.29 -13.59 6.34
CA CYS A 92 9.17 -13.85 7.26
C CYS A 92 9.65 -13.90 8.73
N THR A 93 10.84 -14.45 8.97
CA THR A 93 11.39 -14.69 10.32
C THR A 93 11.90 -13.44 11.01
N GLU A 94 11.92 -12.30 10.35
CA GLU A 94 12.32 -11.02 10.91
C GLU A 94 11.19 -10.53 11.82
N CYS A 95 9.93 -10.76 11.41
CA CYS A 95 8.72 -10.46 12.17
C CYS A 95 8.14 -11.68 12.93
N HIS A 96 8.25 -12.88 12.36
CA HIS A 96 7.68 -14.11 12.92
C HIS A 96 8.72 -14.98 13.64
N GLU A 97 8.29 -15.70 14.67
CA GLU A 97 9.11 -16.61 15.48
C GLU A 97 8.50 -18.01 15.46
N VAL A 98 9.15 -18.92 14.74
CA VAL A 98 8.65 -20.28 14.52
C VAL A 98 9.33 -21.33 15.38
N HIS A 99 10.44 -21.01 16.06
CA HIS A 99 11.19 -22.00 16.85
C HIS A 99 10.75 -22.09 18.30
N ARG A 100 9.98 -21.13 18.80
CA ARG A 100 9.55 -21.05 20.19
C ARG A 100 8.22 -20.32 20.32
N PRO A 101 7.45 -20.59 21.38
CA PRO A 101 6.19 -19.90 21.59
C PRO A 101 6.45 -18.42 21.83
N VAL A 102 5.65 -17.61 21.16
CA VAL A 102 5.44 -16.22 21.50
C VAL A 102 4.01 -16.10 22.00
N GLU A 103 3.79 -15.32 23.05
CA GLU A 103 2.45 -15.07 23.63
C GLU A 103 1.63 -14.11 22.75
N ARG A 104 1.73 -14.26 21.42
CA ARG A 104 1.15 -13.38 20.42
C ARG A 104 0.58 -14.17 19.25
N THR A 105 -0.46 -13.61 18.65
CA THR A 105 -1.13 -14.17 17.49
C THR A 105 -0.17 -14.31 16.31
N GLN A 106 -0.36 -15.35 15.49
CA GLN A 106 0.38 -15.56 14.24
C GLN A 106 1.90 -15.60 14.42
N LEU A 107 2.37 -16.00 15.59
CA LEU A 107 3.80 -16.12 15.90
C LEU A 107 4.60 -14.81 15.78
N LEU A 108 3.98 -13.65 15.95
CA LEU A 108 4.70 -12.38 15.84
C LEU A 108 5.60 -12.11 17.05
N LYS A 109 6.80 -11.60 16.77
CA LYS A 109 7.76 -11.15 17.80
C LYS A 109 7.28 -9.90 18.53
N THR A 110 6.37 -9.13 17.93
CA THR A 110 5.77 -7.90 18.48
C THR A 110 4.24 -7.93 18.35
N GLU A 111 3.53 -7.01 19.00
CA GLU A 111 2.08 -6.90 18.80
C GLU A 111 1.75 -6.53 17.35
N VAL A 112 0.69 -7.13 16.80
CA VAL A 112 0.29 -7.00 15.38
C VAL A 112 0.23 -5.53 14.97
N GLY A 113 1.17 -5.10 14.13
CA GLY A 113 1.19 -3.76 13.56
C GLY A 113 1.35 -2.63 14.59
N LYS A 114 2.00 -2.87 15.73
CA LYS A 114 2.22 -1.84 16.75
C LYS A 114 3.67 -1.43 16.98
N ASP A 115 4.63 -2.26 16.59
CA ASP A 115 6.04 -1.99 16.84
C ASP A 115 6.82 -2.09 15.53
N CYS A 116 6.96 -0.94 14.87
CA CYS A 116 7.65 -0.78 13.58
C CYS A 116 8.88 0.14 13.70
N SER A 117 9.04 0.81 14.85
CA SER A 117 10.15 1.72 15.14
C SER A 117 11.55 1.09 15.19
N PRO A 118 11.73 -0.24 15.34
CA PRO A 118 13.04 -0.85 15.17
C PRO A 118 13.66 -0.66 13.77
N CYS A 119 12.84 -0.39 12.75
CA CYS A 119 13.29 -0.15 11.38
C CYS A 119 12.85 1.22 10.83
N HIS A 120 11.70 1.74 11.26
CA HIS A 120 11.18 3.04 10.83
C HIS A 120 11.36 4.08 11.95
N ASP A 121 12.48 4.79 11.91
CA ASP A 121 12.92 5.72 12.96
C ASP A 121 12.18 7.07 12.97
N ASP A 122 11.42 7.37 11.92
CA ASP A 122 10.58 8.57 11.78
C ASP A 122 9.19 8.44 12.40
N LEU A 123 8.79 7.23 12.81
CA LEU A 123 7.40 6.97 13.24
C LEU A 123 7.02 7.71 14.52
N ASP A 124 7.92 7.80 15.50
CA ASP A 124 7.64 8.49 16.77
C ASP A 124 7.45 9.99 16.53
N GLU A 125 8.25 10.59 15.65
CA GLU A 125 8.10 12.01 15.28
C GLU A 125 6.78 12.24 14.54
N ARG A 126 6.43 11.37 13.59
CA ARG A 126 5.19 11.48 12.81
C ARG A 126 3.96 11.25 13.69
N ALA A 127 4.02 10.30 14.63
CA ALA A 127 2.98 10.06 15.61
C ALA A 127 2.84 11.21 16.62
N ALA A 128 3.88 12.01 16.85
CA ALA A 128 3.80 13.18 17.73
C ALA A 128 3.16 14.42 17.06
N GLN A 129 2.94 14.41 15.74
CA GLN A 129 2.38 15.56 15.02
C GLN A 129 0.88 15.73 15.33
N GLY A 130 0.37 16.97 15.38
CA GLY A 130 -0.98 17.28 15.85
C GLY A 130 -2.16 16.73 15.02
N LEU A 131 -1.90 16.08 13.89
CA LEU A 131 -2.89 15.44 13.02
C LEU A 131 -2.81 13.90 13.04
N HIS A 132 -2.11 13.31 14.01
CA HIS A 132 -1.92 11.87 14.09
C HIS A 132 -3.21 11.13 14.50
N HIS A 133 -3.35 9.93 13.94
CA HIS A 133 -4.21 8.88 14.48
C HIS A 133 -3.60 8.30 15.75
N PRO A 134 -4.40 7.87 16.76
CA PRO A 134 -3.91 7.39 18.06
C PRO A 134 -3.19 6.02 17.99
N LEU A 135 -2.05 6.01 17.30
CA LEU A 135 -1.15 4.87 17.09
C LEU A 135 -0.30 4.63 18.34
N TYR A 136 0.23 5.69 18.96
CA TYR A 136 1.06 5.60 20.17
C TYR A 136 0.24 5.17 21.39
N GLU A 137 -0.98 5.69 21.50
CA GLU A 137 -1.95 5.32 22.55
C GLU A 137 -2.54 3.92 22.33
N GLY A 138 -2.23 3.27 21.20
CA GLY A 138 -2.61 1.90 20.89
C GLY A 138 -4.10 1.70 20.57
N SER A 139 -4.85 2.79 20.32
CA SER A 139 -6.25 2.72 19.90
C SER A 139 -6.38 2.34 18.41
N LEU A 140 -5.33 2.58 17.64
CA LEU A 140 -5.15 2.09 16.28
C LEU A 140 -3.80 1.37 16.16
N ALA A 141 -3.69 0.52 15.15
CA ALA A 141 -2.45 -0.15 14.79
C ALA A 141 -2.13 0.15 13.34
N CYS A 142 -0.84 0.15 12.98
CA CYS A 142 -0.37 0.32 11.61
C CYS A 142 -1.04 -0.69 10.66
N SER A 143 -1.33 -1.90 11.16
CA SER A 143 -2.00 -2.99 10.44
C SER A 143 -3.44 -2.69 10.03
N MET A 144 -4.07 -1.65 10.59
CA MET A 144 -5.41 -1.23 10.20
C MET A 144 -5.39 -0.51 8.85
N CYS A 145 -4.29 0.13 8.52
CA CYS A 145 -4.10 0.86 7.26
C CYS A 145 -3.17 0.10 6.31
N HIS A 146 -2.14 -0.57 6.82
CA HIS A 146 -1.11 -1.23 6.04
C HIS A 146 -1.29 -2.76 5.95
N GLN A 147 -0.88 -3.33 4.82
CA GLN A 147 -0.76 -4.75 4.53
C GLN A 147 0.72 -5.09 4.31
N PHE A 148 1.38 -5.55 5.36
CA PHE A 148 2.84 -5.70 5.40
C PHE A 148 3.37 -6.81 4.50
N HIS A 149 2.50 -7.75 4.11
CA HIS A 149 2.83 -8.87 3.22
C HIS A 149 2.70 -8.52 1.73
N GLY A 150 2.38 -7.26 1.40
CA GLY A 150 2.23 -6.82 0.02
C GLY A 150 0.77 -6.53 -0.37
N THR A 151 0.62 -5.55 -1.24
CA THR A 151 -0.67 -5.09 -1.79
C THR A 151 -0.39 -4.27 -3.03
N GLU A 152 -1.33 -4.18 -3.95
CA GLU A 152 -1.23 -3.36 -5.16
C GLU A 152 -1.05 -1.86 -4.87
N GLN A 153 -1.44 -1.43 -3.66
CA GLN A 153 -1.45 -0.03 -3.29
C GLN A 153 -0.06 0.48 -2.88
N ARG A 154 0.20 1.75 -3.18
CA ARG A 154 1.40 2.46 -2.70
C ARG A 154 1.47 2.44 -1.17
N ASN A 155 2.68 2.51 -0.64
CA ASN A 155 2.95 2.51 0.80
C ASN A 155 2.33 1.33 1.55
N LEU A 156 2.14 0.19 0.85
CA LEU A 156 1.53 -1.01 1.39
C LEU A 156 0.13 -0.79 1.99
N LEU A 157 -0.69 0.11 1.44
CA LEU A 157 -2.02 0.39 1.98
C LEU A 157 -3.02 -0.75 1.68
N ARG A 158 -3.87 -1.11 2.65
CA ARG A 158 -4.89 -2.16 2.47
C ARG A 158 -5.92 -1.87 1.38
N ARG A 159 -6.09 -0.59 1.02
CA ARG A 159 -6.97 -0.07 -0.03
C ARG A 159 -6.37 1.23 -0.55
N SER A 160 -6.93 1.79 -1.62
CA SER A 160 -6.55 3.15 -2.02
C SER A 160 -6.70 4.12 -0.85
N GLN A 161 -5.82 5.11 -0.78
CA GLN A 161 -5.75 6.03 0.34
C GLN A 161 -7.11 6.69 0.63
N SER A 162 -7.78 7.20 -0.39
CA SER A 162 -9.13 7.78 -0.28
C SER A 162 -10.13 6.80 0.31
N ALA A 163 -10.13 5.53 -0.14
CA ALA A 163 -11.05 4.52 0.35
C ALA A 163 -10.76 4.11 1.81
N LEU A 164 -9.50 4.13 2.24
CA LEU A 164 -9.13 3.94 3.65
C LEU A 164 -9.67 5.07 4.51
N CYS A 165 -9.42 6.33 4.12
CA CYS A 165 -9.87 7.50 4.87
C CYS A 165 -11.41 7.52 4.99
N ILE A 166 -12.10 7.35 3.86
CA ILE A 166 -13.57 7.35 3.81
C ILE A 166 -14.16 6.18 4.61
N GLY A 167 -13.45 5.06 4.71
CA GLY A 167 -13.88 3.89 5.48
C GLY A 167 -14.17 4.19 6.95
N CYS A 168 -13.48 5.18 7.54
CA CYS A 168 -13.73 5.62 8.92
C CYS A 168 -14.36 7.02 8.99
N HIS A 169 -13.95 7.95 8.13
CA HIS A 169 -14.36 9.37 8.20
C HIS A 169 -15.58 9.71 7.32
N GLY A 170 -16.04 8.78 6.48
CA GLY A 170 -17.06 9.06 5.48
C GLY A 170 -16.62 10.17 4.52
N ARG A 171 -17.54 11.07 4.16
CA ARG A 171 -17.20 12.26 3.35
C ARG A 171 -16.50 13.37 4.14
N ASN A 172 -16.39 13.23 5.46
CA ASN A 172 -15.82 14.25 6.36
C ASN A 172 -14.35 13.95 6.68
N VAL A 173 -13.56 13.57 5.67
CA VAL A 173 -12.10 13.42 5.83
C VAL A 173 -11.54 14.81 6.16
N PRO A 174 -10.75 14.98 7.25
CA PRO A 174 -10.11 16.25 7.55
C PRO A 174 -9.25 16.71 6.38
N GLN A 175 -9.54 17.89 5.85
CA GLN A 175 -8.80 18.50 4.75
C GLN A 175 -7.88 19.58 5.31
N PRO A 176 -6.69 19.79 4.73
CA PRO A 176 -5.88 20.94 5.07
C PRO A 176 -6.62 22.24 4.75
N GLU A 177 -6.28 23.32 5.46
CA GLU A 177 -6.97 24.62 5.37
C GLU A 177 -7.09 25.15 3.94
N ASN A 178 -6.11 24.86 3.09
CA ASN A 178 -6.11 25.29 1.70
C ASN A 178 -7.28 24.74 0.87
N HIS A 179 -7.85 23.59 1.21
CA HIS A 179 -9.00 23.00 0.51
C HIS A 179 -10.30 23.76 0.76
N ALA A 180 -10.39 24.52 1.86
CA ALA A 180 -11.55 25.34 2.16
C ALA A 180 -11.55 26.67 1.38
N ARG A 181 -10.48 26.99 0.65
CA ARG A 181 -10.36 28.23 -0.13
C ARG A 181 -11.20 28.14 -1.39
N LYS A 182 -12.01 29.17 -1.65
CA LYS A 182 -12.86 29.25 -2.86
C LYS A 182 -12.06 29.22 -4.17
N ASP A 183 -10.83 29.71 -4.14
CA ASP A 183 -9.91 29.79 -5.26
C ASP A 183 -8.87 28.66 -5.26
N PHE A 184 -9.03 27.61 -4.45
CA PHE A 184 -8.08 26.50 -4.36
C PHE A 184 -7.68 25.97 -5.76
N ARG A 185 -8.64 25.71 -6.64
CA ARG A 185 -8.35 25.20 -8.00
C ARG A 185 -7.41 26.10 -8.80
N LEU A 186 -7.50 27.43 -8.67
CA LEU A 186 -6.64 28.37 -9.39
C LEU A 186 -5.36 28.72 -8.63
N GLY A 187 -5.38 28.69 -7.29
CA GLY A 187 -4.27 29.06 -6.43
C GLY A 187 -3.42 27.90 -5.90
N HIS A 188 -3.84 26.64 -6.07
CA HIS A 188 -3.14 25.48 -5.50
C HIS A 188 -1.73 25.28 -6.07
N GLY A 189 -1.42 25.84 -7.24
CA GLY A 189 -0.08 25.82 -7.80
C GLY A 189 0.95 26.53 -6.91
N ASP A 190 0.57 27.60 -6.21
CA ASP A 190 1.42 28.26 -5.21
C ASP A 190 1.63 27.37 -3.97
N ASP A 191 0.60 26.62 -3.57
CA ASP A 191 0.69 25.69 -2.43
C ASP A 191 1.57 24.49 -2.75
N ALA A 192 1.46 23.96 -3.97
CA ALA A 192 2.18 22.78 -4.42
C ALA A 192 3.68 23.06 -4.58
N ARG A 193 4.06 24.26 -5.04
CA ARG A 193 5.46 24.62 -5.30
C ARG A 193 6.34 24.42 -4.05
N GLY A 194 7.23 23.44 -4.13
CA GLY A 194 8.19 23.11 -3.07
C GLY A 194 7.61 22.37 -1.87
N LYS A 195 6.34 21.93 -1.93
CA LYS A 195 5.65 21.19 -0.87
C LYS A 195 4.76 20.06 -1.41
N GLU A 196 5.01 19.56 -2.61
CA GLU A 196 4.18 18.52 -3.26
C GLU A 196 4.03 17.27 -2.39
N ASP A 197 5.07 16.91 -1.63
CA ASP A 197 5.05 15.79 -0.67
C ASP A 197 3.92 15.87 0.36
N THR A 198 3.52 17.09 0.73
CA THR A 198 2.39 17.31 1.65
C THR A 198 1.05 16.97 1.00
N CYS A 199 0.92 17.20 -0.31
CA CYS A 199 -0.26 16.80 -1.08
C CYS A 199 -0.27 15.28 -1.28
N TYR A 200 0.90 14.68 -1.51
CA TYR A 200 1.06 13.22 -1.62
C TYR A 200 0.79 12.46 -0.34
N THR A 201 0.66 13.17 0.78
CA THR A 201 0.16 12.58 2.03
C THR A 201 -1.27 12.08 1.88
N CYS A 202 -2.08 12.64 0.97
CA CYS A 202 -3.47 12.24 0.73
C CYS A 202 -3.82 11.93 -0.74
N HIS A 203 -2.98 12.34 -1.70
CA HIS A 203 -3.25 12.25 -3.13
C HIS A 203 -2.19 11.46 -3.89
N ASP A 204 -2.58 10.67 -4.88
CA ASP A 204 -1.64 9.95 -5.74
C ASP A 204 -1.18 10.81 -6.94
N GLN A 205 0.12 10.98 -7.17
CA GLN A 205 0.65 11.89 -8.21
C GLN A 205 0.15 11.58 -9.63
N GLN A 206 0.08 10.29 -10.02
CA GLN A 206 -0.23 9.93 -11.41
C GLN A 206 -1.70 10.20 -11.73
N GLU A 207 -2.60 9.87 -10.82
CA GLU A 207 -4.03 10.11 -11.01
C GLU A 207 -4.47 11.52 -10.58
N PHE A 208 -3.88 12.10 -9.54
CA PHE A 208 -4.36 13.36 -8.99
C PHE A 208 -3.89 14.58 -9.79
N CYS A 209 -2.59 14.66 -10.10
CA CYS A 209 -2.05 15.85 -10.75
C CYS A 209 -2.37 15.84 -12.25
N ASN A 210 -2.19 14.70 -12.92
CA ASN A 210 -2.23 14.64 -14.38
C ASN A 210 -3.66 14.64 -14.95
N GLN A 211 -4.68 14.34 -14.14
CA GLN A 211 -6.08 14.48 -14.55
C GLN A 211 -6.47 15.94 -14.82
N CYS A 212 -5.79 16.89 -14.18
CA CYS A 212 -6.04 18.33 -14.34
C CYS A 212 -4.91 19.05 -15.08
N HIS A 213 -3.65 18.71 -14.80
CA HIS A 213 -2.46 19.29 -15.43
C HIS A 213 -2.08 18.57 -16.75
N ALA A 214 -3.09 18.24 -17.54
CA ALA A 214 -2.92 17.64 -18.88
C ALA A 214 -2.72 18.69 -19.99
N ILE A 215 -2.91 19.97 -19.67
CA ILE A 215 -2.70 21.11 -20.56
C ILE A 215 -1.78 22.12 -19.85
N ASP A 216 -0.83 22.69 -20.58
CA ASP A 216 0.10 23.68 -20.05
C ASP A 216 -0.62 25.00 -19.68
N TYR A 217 -0.37 25.50 -18.47
CA TYR A 217 -0.89 26.76 -17.94
C TYR A 217 0.22 27.55 -17.21
N PRO A 218 0.32 28.89 -17.33
CA PRO A 218 -0.58 29.80 -18.05
C PRO A 218 -0.44 29.69 -19.57
N HIS A 219 -1.57 29.80 -20.27
CA HIS A 219 -1.60 29.76 -21.73
C HIS A 219 -0.92 31.00 -22.34
N ALA A 220 -0.27 30.83 -23.49
CA ALA A 220 0.30 31.94 -24.26
C ALA A 220 -0.79 32.90 -24.79
N GLU A 221 -0.43 34.14 -25.11
CA GLU A 221 -1.41 35.13 -25.61
C GLU A 221 -2.11 34.68 -26.91
N GLU A 222 -1.41 33.93 -27.75
CA GLU A 222 -1.92 33.41 -29.02
C GLU A 222 -2.80 32.16 -28.86
N TYR A 223 -2.89 31.57 -27.65
CA TYR A 223 -3.58 30.32 -27.41
C TYR A 223 -5.05 30.33 -27.87
N VAL A 224 -5.73 31.48 -27.71
CA VAL A 224 -7.13 31.64 -28.16
C VAL A 224 -7.32 31.37 -29.66
N MET A 225 -6.27 31.50 -30.47
CA MET A 225 -6.33 31.26 -31.91
C MET A 225 -6.03 29.80 -32.30
N GLU A 226 -5.38 29.04 -31.42
CA GLU A 226 -4.83 27.71 -31.74
C GLU A 226 -5.38 26.57 -30.86
N HIS A 227 -6.13 26.91 -29.79
CA HIS A 227 -6.66 25.94 -28.81
C HIS A 227 -7.64 24.91 -29.39
N GLY A 228 -8.18 25.11 -30.60
CA GLY A 228 -9.29 24.29 -31.12
C GLY A 228 -9.00 22.78 -31.19
N THR A 229 -7.79 22.37 -31.58
CA THR A 229 -7.41 20.95 -31.63
C THR A 229 -7.23 20.37 -30.22
N GLU A 230 -6.53 21.08 -29.35
CA GLU A 230 -6.27 20.65 -27.98
C GLU A 230 -7.56 20.61 -27.14
N ALA A 231 -8.44 21.59 -27.30
CA ALA A 231 -9.75 21.63 -26.66
C ALA A 231 -10.65 20.45 -27.09
N ALA A 232 -10.57 20.02 -28.35
CA ALA A 232 -11.30 18.83 -28.81
C ALA A 232 -10.71 17.52 -28.27
N GLU A 233 -9.39 17.45 -28.05
CA GLU A 233 -8.70 16.27 -27.53
C GLU A 233 -8.85 16.14 -26.00
N PHE A 234 -8.79 17.25 -25.27
CA PHE A 234 -8.83 17.32 -23.81
C PHE A 234 -10.06 18.08 -23.29
N SER A 235 -11.24 17.78 -23.83
CA SER A 235 -12.46 18.57 -23.60
C SER A 235 -12.88 18.67 -22.13
N TYR A 236 -12.68 17.62 -21.34
CA TYR A 236 -12.96 17.65 -19.89
C TYR A 236 -11.89 18.42 -19.10
N THR A 237 -10.64 18.43 -19.55
CA THR A 237 -9.54 19.12 -18.84
C THR A 237 -9.75 20.62 -18.79
N CYS A 238 -10.27 21.20 -19.88
CA CYS A 238 -10.58 22.63 -19.95
C CYS A 238 -11.62 23.03 -18.88
N LEU A 239 -12.60 22.15 -18.62
CA LEU A 239 -13.69 22.38 -17.68
C LEU A 239 -13.28 22.22 -16.21
N ASN A 240 -12.08 21.69 -15.94
CA ASN A 240 -11.51 21.69 -14.59
C ASN A 240 -11.24 23.13 -14.10
N CYS A 241 -10.97 24.06 -15.03
CA CYS A 241 -10.62 25.45 -14.75
C CYS A 241 -11.66 26.47 -15.27
N HIS A 242 -12.31 26.19 -16.40
CA HIS A 242 -13.27 27.09 -17.04
C HIS A 242 -14.71 26.58 -16.92
N GLN A 243 -15.66 27.50 -16.80
CA GLN A 243 -17.08 27.18 -16.91
C GLN A 243 -17.51 27.15 -18.38
N PRO A 244 -18.56 26.38 -18.75
CA PRO A 244 -19.00 26.29 -20.15
C PRO A 244 -19.39 27.62 -20.80
N ASP A 245 -19.86 28.59 -20.00
CA ASP A 245 -20.21 29.94 -20.46
C ASP A 245 -19.00 30.75 -20.95
N TYR A 246 -17.80 30.47 -20.45
CA TYR A 246 -16.55 31.06 -20.93
C TYR A 246 -16.34 30.80 -22.42
N CYS A 247 -16.63 29.58 -22.89
CA CYS A 247 -16.56 29.20 -24.30
C CYS A 247 -17.59 30.00 -25.14
N GLY A 248 -18.78 30.23 -24.56
CA GLY A 248 -19.89 30.96 -25.18
C GLY A 248 -19.64 32.44 -25.43
N MET A 249 -18.59 33.02 -24.83
CA MET A 249 -18.20 34.41 -25.11
C MET A 249 -17.73 34.62 -26.56
N CYS A 250 -17.21 33.56 -27.20
CA CYS A 250 -16.68 33.59 -28.55
C CYS A 250 -17.37 32.58 -29.49
N HIS A 251 -17.91 31.48 -28.95
CA HIS A 251 -18.54 30.41 -29.72
C HIS A 251 -20.05 30.36 -29.51
N ASP A 252 -20.82 30.74 -30.54
CA ASP A 252 -22.27 30.58 -30.59
C ASP A 252 -22.69 30.04 -31.97
N PRO A 253 -23.12 28.77 -32.09
CA PRO A 253 -23.28 27.79 -31.01
C PRO A 253 -21.92 27.26 -30.49
N LEU A 254 -21.94 26.60 -29.32
CA LEU A 254 -20.77 25.88 -28.80
C LEU A 254 -20.37 24.76 -29.78
N PRO A 255 -19.05 24.53 -30.00
CA PRO A 255 -18.58 23.44 -30.85
C PRO A 255 -18.70 22.07 -30.15
N GLU A 256 -18.90 20.99 -30.91
CA GLU A 256 -18.78 19.62 -30.36
C GLU A 256 -17.34 19.37 -29.85
N PRO A 257 -17.16 18.64 -28.72
CA PRO A 257 -18.19 17.99 -27.89
C PRO A 257 -18.73 18.90 -26.74
N PHE A 258 -18.39 20.19 -26.71
CA PHE A 258 -18.69 21.07 -25.58
C PHE A 258 -20.17 21.44 -25.44
N ASP A 259 -20.91 21.49 -26.54
CA ASP A 259 -22.37 21.64 -26.54
C ASP A 259 -23.06 20.48 -25.80
N ALA A 260 -22.64 19.25 -26.06
CA ALA A 260 -23.14 18.05 -25.40
C ALA A 260 -22.72 18.00 -23.92
N ILE A 261 -21.47 18.33 -23.60
CA ILE A 261 -20.99 18.35 -22.21
C ILE A 261 -21.73 19.42 -21.39
N ALA A 262 -21.92 20.63 -21.94
CA ALA A 262 -22.66 21.69 -21.28
C ALA A 262 -24.13 21.30 -21.01
N ALA A 263 -24.77 20.63 -21.96
CA ALA A 263 -26.14 20.12 -21.78
C ALA A 263 -26.21 19.04 -20.68
N GLN A 264 -25.24 18.13 -20.62
CA GLN A 264 -25.16 17.10 -19.57
C GLN A 264 -24.95 17.72 -18.19
N MET A 265 -24.00 18.65 -18.06
CA MET A 265 -23.73 19.34 -16.78
C MET A 265 -24.94 20.12 -16.26
N ALA A 266 -25.73 20.72 -17.15
CA ALA A 266 -26.96 21.40 -16.79
C ALA A 266 -28.04 20.42 -16.28
N ALA A 267 -28.14 19.23 -16.86
CA ALA A 267 -29.07 18.20 -16.40
C ALA A 267 -28.65 17.61 -15.03
N ASP A 268 -27.36 17.36 -14.81
CA ASP A 268 -26.85 16.80 -13.56
C ASP A 268 -27.01 17.78 -12.38
N ALA A 269 -26.89 19.09 -12.62
CA ALA A 269 -27.09 20.11 -11.61
C ALA A 269 -28.54 20.22 -11.11
N GLU A 270 -29.52 19.74 -11.89
CA GLU A 270 -30.93 19.71 -11.48
C GLU A 270 -31.25 18.49 -10.59
N ASP A 271 -30.43 17.43 -10.62
CA ASP A 271 -30.61 16.20 -9.84
C ASP A 271 -29.91 16.23 -8.46
N ASP A 272 -28.87 17.05 -8.29
CA ASP A 272 -28.12 17.21 -7.02
C ASP A 272 -28.86 18.06 -5.96
N ASP A 273 -30.00 18.65 -6.32
CA ASP A 273 -30.91 19.42 -5.43
C ASP A 273 -32.02 18.54 -4.77
N LEU A 274 -31.94 17.20 -4.87
CA LEU A 274 -32.84 16.20 -4.26
C LEU A 274 -32.16 15.34 -3.18
#